data_AF-A0A852ZGA4-F1
#
_entry.id   AF-A0A852ZGA4-F1
#
_cell.length_a   1.000
_cell.length_b   1.000
_cell.length_c   1.000
_cell.angle_alpha   90.00
_cell.angle_beta   90.00
_cell.angle_gamma   90.00
#
_symmetry.space_group_name_H-M   'P 1'
#
loop_
_entity.id
_entity.type
_entity.pdbx_description
1 polymer ?
#
loop_
_entity_poly.entity_id
_entity_poly.type
_entity_poly.pdbx_seq_one_letter_code
_entity_poly.pdbx_strand_id
1 'polypeptide(L)'
;MKRILEFDSAPPGWYARWRMSPQVTRSSPVTVWALVEDSESGARQIVGVDALGQWQGSLENDPGWDFVRYFYLSVDAGQPDDLFSPVQSQMEQVPPQR
;
A
#
# COMPACT_ATOMS: atom_id res chain seq x y z
N MET A 1 15.09 3.43 -12.38
CA MET A 1 14.37 3.96 -11.17
C MET A 1 13.01 4.52 -11.59
N LYS A 2 11.97 4.37 -10.76
CA LYS A 2 10.64 4.91 -11.11
C LYS A 2 10.43 6.31 -10.54
N ARG A 3 9.73 7.17 -11.27
CA ARG A 3 9.42 8.56 -10.88
C ARG A 3 7.93 8.85 -11.02
N ILE A 4 7.34 9.54 -10.04
CA ILE A 4 5.97 10.08 -10.13
C ILE A 4 5.97 11.30 -11.05
N LEU A 5 5.10 11.28 -12.06
CA LEU A 5 4.88 12.39 -12.98
C LEU A 5 3.67 13.23 -12.59
N GLU A 6 2.56 12.55 -12.28
CA GLU A 6 1.27 13.13 -11.93
C GLU A 6 0.59 12.27 -10.86
N PHE A 7 -0.28 12.86 -10.06
CA PHE A 7 -1.13 12.13 -9.13
C PHE A 7 -2.48 12.82 -8.93
N ASP A 8 -3.49 12.03 -8.59
CA ASP A 8 -4.81 12.50 -8.21
C ASP A 8 -5.32 11.72 -6.98
N SER A 9 -6.25 12.30 -6.24
CA SER A 9 -6.84 11.69 -5.07
C SER A 9 -7.56 10.39 -5.43
N ALA A 10 -7.31 9.33 -4.67
CA ALA A 10 -8.06 8.10 -4.81
C ALA A 10 -9.43 8.24 -4.11
N PRO A 11 -10.54 7.90 -4.78
CA PRO A 11 -11.84 7.85 -4.11
C PRO A 11 -11.80 6.89 -2.90
N PRO A 12 -12.54 7.18 -1.81
CA PRO A 12 -12.65 6.25 -0.69
C PRO A 12 -13.09 4.85 -1.11
N GLY A 13 -12.57 3.83 -0.43
CA GLY A 13 -12.87 2.42 -0.68
C GLY A 13 -11.80 1.67 -1.47
N TRP A 14 -10.75 2.34 -1.97
CA TRP A 14 -9.59 1.67 -2.55
C TRP A 14 -8.55 1.30 -1.51
N TYR A 15 -7.99 0.09 -1.62
CA TYR A 15 -6.97 -0.44 -0.72
C TYR A 15 -5.86 -1.14 -1.49
N ALA A 16 -4.63 -0.98 -1.02
CA ALA A 16 -3.49 -1.79 -1.41
C ALA A 16 -3.32 -2.92 -0.38
N ARG A 17 -3.24 -4.17 -0.84
CA ARG A 17 -2.93 -5.31 0.02
C ARG A 17 -1.48 -5.73 -0.15
N TRP A 18 -0.81 -5.84 0.98
CA TRP A 18 0.56 -6.29 1.11
C TRP A 18 0.60 -7.62 1.85
N ARG A 19 1.60 -8.44 1.56
CA ARG A 19 1.91 -9.67 2.27
C ARG A 19 3.18 -9.45 3.07
N MET A 20 3.09 -9.60 4.39
CA MET A 20 4.23 -9.44 5.30
C MET A 20 4.93 -10.78 5.58
N SER A 21 4.19 -11.88 5.43
CA SER A 21 4.67 -13.26 5.51
C SER A 21 3.72 -14.16 4.72
N PRO A 22 4.04 -15.44 4.44
CA PRO A 22 3.19 -16.30 3.62
C PRO A 22 1.74 -16.44 4.10
N GLN A 23 1.47 -16.22 5.40
CA GLN A 23 0.14 -16.33 6.02
C GLN A 23 -0.47 -14.99 6.45
N VAL A 24 0.28 -13.89 6.37
CA VAL A 24 -0.16 -12.59 6.91
C VAL A 24 -0.22 -11.55 5.80
N THR A 25 -1.41 -11.00 5.58
CA THR A 25 -1.62 -9.83 4.73
C THR A 25 -2.08 -8.63 5.55
N ARG A 26 -1.85 -7.45 4.99
CA ARG A 26 -2.33 -6.20 5.54
C ARG A 26 -2.80 -5.28 4.43
N SER A 27 -3.94 -4.63 4.63
CA SER A 27 -4.52 -3.69 3.68
C SER A 27 -4.30 -2.26 4.14
N SER A 28 -3.84 -1.38 3.27
CA SER A 28 -3.68 0.06 3.55
C SER A 28 -4.56 0.85 2.58
N PRO A 29 -5.29 1.89 3.03
CA PRO A 29 -6.09 2.71 2.12
C PRO A 29 -5.21 3.34 1.04
N VAL A 30 -5.66 3.29 -0.21
CA VAL A 30 -5.03 4.06 -1.30
C VAL A 30 -5.45 5.52 -1.14
N THR A 31 -4.49 6.42 -1.08
CA THR A 31 -4.72 7.86 -0.90
C THR A 31 -4.65 8.62 -2.22
N VAL A 32 -3.75 8.21 -3.13
CA VAL A 32 -3.64 8.77 -4.47
C VAL A 32 -3.41 7.70 -5.53
N TRP A 33 -3.89 7.96 -6.74
CA TRP A 33 -3.45 7.26 -7.95
C TRP A 33 -2.36 8.11 -8.62
N ALA A 34 -1.23 7.49 -8.94
CA ALA A 34 -0.08 8.18 -9.53
C ALA A 34 0.28 7.58 -10.89
N LEU A 35 0.57 8.45 -11.86
CA LEU A 35 1.26 8.09 -13.09
C LEU A 35 2.75 8.06 -12.81
N VAL A 36 3.36 6.89 -12.95
CA VAL A 36 4.79 6.70 -12.77
C VAL A 36 5.46 6.29 -14.08
N GLU A 37 6.66 6.79 -14.28
CA GLU A 37 7.52 6.46 -15.41
C GLU A 37 8.79 5.78 -14.90
N ASP A 38 9.14 4.66 -15.53
CA ASP A 38 10.43 4.02 -15.32
C ASP A 38 11.51 4.75 -16.13
N SER A 39 12.54 5.25 -15.45
CA SER A 39 13.56 6.12 -16.05
C SER A 39 14.46 5.42 -17.08
N GLU A 40 14.52 4.08 -17.06
CA GLU A 40 15.42 3.31 -17.93
C GLU A 40 14.68 2.88 -19.20
N SER A 41 13.45 2.40 -19.03
CA SER A 41 12.61 1.90 -20.13
C SER A 41 11.68 2.96 -20.74
N GLY A 42 11.42 4.07 -20.02
CA GLY A 42 10.38 5.04 -20.37
C GLY A 42 8.96 4.51 -20.20
N ALA A 43 8.79 3.30 -19.63
CA ALA A 43 7.49 2.67 -19.49
C ALA A 43 6.64 3.41 -18.44
N ARG A 44 5.39 3.68 -18.78
CA ARG A 44 4.43 4.38 -17.92
C ARG A 44 3.38 3.43 -17.38
N GLN A 45 3.04 3.60 -16.10
CA GLN A 45 2.00 2.82 -15.43
C GLN A 45 1.27 3.66 -14.39
N ILE A 46 0.03 3.30 -14.08
CA ILE A 46 -0.73 3.87 -12.97
C ILE A 46 -0.57 2.96 -11.75
N VAL A 47 -0.26 3.55 -10.60
CA VAL A 47 -0.11 2.84 -9.32
C VAL A 47 -0.92 3.54 -8.25
N GLY A 48 -1.42 2.77 -7.27
CA GLY A 48 -2.05 3.32 -6.08
C GLY A 48 -0.99 3.50 -5.00
N VAL A 49 -0.87 4.72 -4.48
CA VAL A 49 -0.02 5.02 -3.33
C VAL A 49 -0.88 4.96 -2.08
N ASP A 50 -0.48 4.09 -1.15
CA ASP A 50 -1.24 3.86 0.07
C ASP A 50 -0.95 4.89 1.17
N ALA A 51 -1.66 4.80 2.29
CA ALA A 51 -1.55 5.74 3.40
C ALA A 51 -0.18 5.72 4.10
N LEU A 52 0.68 4.74 3.79
CA LEU A 52 2.06 4.65 4.25
C LEU A 52 3.05 5.20 3.20
N GLY A 53 2.57 5.68 2.06
CA GLY A 53 3.40 6.10 0.94
C GLY A 53 3.92 4.94 0.08
N GLN A 54 3.47 3.71 0.35
CA GLN A 54 3.93 2.52 -0.37
C GLN A 54 3.13 2.31 -1.66
N TRP A 55 3.78 1.74 -2.67
CA TRP A 55 3.14 1.43 -3.97
C TRP A 55 3.92 0.38 -4.76
N GLN A 56 3.26 -0.24 -5.75
CA GLN A 56 3.80 -1.37 -6.49
C GLN A 56 5.15 -1.08 -7.19
N GLY A 57 6.22 -1.70 -6.68
CA GLY A 57 7.56 -1.61 -7.25
C GLY A 57 8.31 -0.33 -6.91
N SER A 58 7.92 0.38 -5.86
CA SER A 58 8.80 1.36 -5.20
C SER A 58 9.95 0.65 -4.50
N LEU A 59 11.14 1.25 -4.53
CA LEU A 59 12.29 0.82 -3.73
C LEU A 59 12.24 1.34 -2.29
N GLU A 60 11.34 2.28 -2.01
CA GLU A 60 11.16 2.93 -0.70
C GLU A 60 10.07 2.25 0.15
N ASN A 61 9.49 1.14 -0.32
CA ASN A 61 8.54 0.36 0.47
C ASN A 61 9.23 -0.30 1.68
N ASP A 62 8.43 -0.62 2.69
CA ASP A 62 8.90 -1.37 3.85
C ASP A 62 9.51 -2.71 3.42
N PRO A 63 10.71 -3.05 3.92
CA PRO A 63 11.41 -4.26 3.52
C PRO A 63 10.65 -5.51 3.97
N GLY A 64 10.61 -6.52 3.10
CA GLY A 64 9.95 -7.80 3.37
C GLY A 64 8.44 -7.80 3.17
N TRP A 65 7.87 -6.70 2.66
CA TRP A 65 6.46 -6.64 2.28
C TRP A 65 6.31 -6.82 0.78
N ASP A 66 5.56 -7.82 0.37
CA ASP A 66 5.27 -8.09 -1.03
C ASP A 66 3.92 -7.50 -1.44
N PHE A 67 3.90 -6.73 -2.52
CA PHE A 67 2.64 -6.24 -3.09
C PHE A 67 1.79 -7.41 -3.59
N VAL A 68 0.52 -7.47 -3.19
CA VAL A 68 -0.42 -8.50 -3.63
C VAL A 68 -1.35 -7.97 -4.70
N ARG A 69 -2.15 -6.93 -4.37
CA ARG A 69 -3.13 -6.33 -5.29
C ARG A 69 -3.66 -5.00 -4.77
N TYR A 70 -4.24 -4.23 -5.68
CA TYR A 70 -5.25 -3.24 -5.33
C TYR A 70 -6.63 -3.88 -5.34
N PHE A 71 -7.53 -3.43 -4.48
CA PHE A 71 -8.93 -3.83 -4.51
C PHE A 71 -9.84 -2.70 -4.04
N TYR A 72 -11.10 -2.75 -4.48
CA TYR A 72 -12.15 -1.83 -4.07
C TYR A 72 -13.10 -2.53 -3.11
N LEU A 73 -13.48 -1.83 -2.04
CA LEU A 73 -14.54 -2.18 -1.10
C LEU A 73 -15.39 -0.92 -0.93
N SER A 74 -16.70 -1.03 -1.18
CA SER A 74 -17.58 0.14 -1.02
C SER A 74 -17.59 0.60 0.43
N VAL A 75 -17.72 1.91 0.65
CA VAL A 75 -17.73 2.50 2.01
C VAL A 75 -18.84 1.89 2.87
N ASP A 76 -20.00 1.58 2.27
CA ASP A 76 -21.13 0.95 2.96
C ASP A 76 -20.84 -0.49 3.43
N ALA A 77 -19.87 -1.16 2.79
CA ALA A 77 -19.42 -2.50 3.19
C ALA A 77 -18.40 -2.46 4.34
N GLY A 78 -18.03 -1.27 4.83
CA GLY A 78 -17.09 -1.08 5.93
C GLY A 78 -15.64 -1.05 5.47
N GLN A 79 -14.78 -1.78 6.18
CA GLN A 79 -13.34 -1.80 5.96
C GLN A 79 -12.80 -3.24 5.91
N PRO A 80 -11.64 -3.48 5.28
CA PRO A 80 -11.01 -4.80 5.29
C PRO A 80 -10.69 -5.27 6.72
N ASP A 81 -10.84 -6.57 6.99
CA ASP A 81 -10.50 -7.16 8.30
C ASP A 81 -9.02 -6.99 8.66
N ASP A 82 -8.15 -6.97 7.64
CA ASP A 82 -6.71 -6.80 7.76
C ASP A 82 -6.25 -5.35 7.55
N LEU A 83 -7.13 -4.37 7.82
CA LEU A 83 -6.79 -2.95 7.69
C LEU A 83 -5.58 -2.59 8.58
N PHE A 84 -4.64 -1.87 8.00
CA PHE A 84 -3.51 -1.31 8.70
C PHE A 84 -3.98 -0.30 9.77
N SER A 85 -3.45 -0.48 10.98
CA SER A 85 -3.67 0.44 12.10
C SER A 85 -2.30 0.81 12.65
N PRO A 86 -1.86 2.08 12.53
CA PRO A 86 -0.53 2.50 12.98
C PRO A 86 -0.31 2.25 14.48
N VAL A 87 -1.38 2.23 15.27
CA VAL A 87 -1.34 1.96 16.72
C VAL A 87 -1.01 0.49 17.01
N GLN A 88 -1.57 -0.44 16.22
CA GLN A 88 -1.31 -1.87 16.39
C GLN A 88 0.12 -2.25 15.95
N SER A 89 0.63 -1.61 14.90
CA SER A 89 1.95 -1.90 14.35
C SER A 89 3.10 -1.58 15.32
N GLN A 90 2.93 -0.57 16.19
CA GLN A 90 3.91 -0.28 17.24
C GLN A 90 3.90 -1.33 18.35
N MET A 91 2.74 -1.90 18.69
CA MET A 91 2.63 -2.94 19.72
C MET A 91 3.21 -4.28 19.25
N GLU A 92 3.13 -4.59 17.96
CA GLU A 92 3.71 -5.80 17.34
C GLU A 92 5.25 -5.76 17.27
N GLN A 93 5.85 -4.57 17.24
CA GLN A 93 7.31 -4.38 17.24
C GLN A 93 7.94 -4.44 18.64
N VAL A 94 7.14 -4.32 19.71
CA VAL A 94 7.63 -4.44 21.07
C VAL A 94 7.53 -5.91 21.50
N PRO A 95 8.65 -6.61 21.79
CA PRO A 95 8.56 -7.96 22.34
C PRO A 95 7.79 -7.90 23.67
N PRO A 96 6.96 -8.90 23.99
CA PRO A 96 6.18 -8.90 25.23
C PRO A 96 7.15 -8.73 26.40
N GLN A 97 6.95 -7.67 27.20
CA GLN A 97 7.71 -7.50 28.42
C GLN A 97 7.33 -8.65 29.36
N ARG A 98 8.30 -9.54 29.60
CA ARG A 98 8.23 -10.57 30.64
C ARG A 98 8.49 -9.95 32.01
#